data_AF-A0A972ZDU0-F1
#
_entry.id   AF-A0A972ZDU0-F1
#
_cell.length_a   1.000
_cell.length_b   1.000
_cell.length_c   1.000
_cell.angle_alpha   90.00
_cell.angle_beta   90.00
_cell.angle_gamma   90.00
#
_symmetry.space_group_name_H-M   'P 1'
#
loop_
_entity.id
_entity.type
_entity.pdbx_description
1 polymer ?
#
loop_
_entity_poly.entity_id
_entity_poly.type
_entity_poly.pdbx_seq_one_letter_code
_entity_poly.pdbx_strand_id
1 'polypeptide(L)'
;MNDQDGAVEPYDENATDVGDPGTVPPKIEEPETEASQESTAAKTKNMLGSMGDYFSSARFNPLAVVDLLDDVIDWARRVFPMETFDGLASALVKYGHLALIVAEISCVVLGLTAAIKLGNWRLLPAGVGVGLLLVILQYTASRFMDAGQRLLDSSPSRLGSTAFMDCLALLMEVIGICLFFTYWIQSGWGGFFVGLTMWALCDAIAYVALHPAMVNIEVGGEVRAGEEAIGIMSLGVKTIVRLVPMAFGIGAILGTVALIVGTFGLMKSGDPDSALLALRLIALCVLFPFLSYILFAFYHLLIDLLRAILVLPQTLDK
;
A
#
# COMPACT_ATOMS: atom_id res chain seq x y z
N MET A 1 -7.82 -37.90 -50.25
CA MET A 1 -6.81 -38.18 -51.29
C MET A 1 -5.75 -37.10 -51.16
N ASN A 2 -4.49 -37.52 -50.93
CA ASN A 2 -3.34 -36.82 -50.31
C ASN A 2 -3.45 -36.75 -48.78
N ASP A 3 -2.85 -37.60 -47.95
CA ASP A 3 -1.57 -38.36 -47.94
C ASP A 3 -0.30 -37.49 -47.93
N GLN A 4 0.35 -37.45 -46.75
CA GLN A 4 1.78 -37.17 -46.41
C GLN A 4 1.80 -36.96 -44.88
N ASP A 5 2.16 -37.89 -44.00
CA ASP A 5 3.24 -38.89 -43.89
C ASP A 5 4.66 -38.30 -43.72
N GLY A 6 5.20 -38.50 -42.51
CA GLY A 6 6.62 -38.81 -42.27
C GLY A 6 7.52 -37.71 -41.69
N ALA A 7 7.96 -37.87 -40.43
CA ALA A 7 9.39 -37.93 -40.07
C ALA A 7 9.58 -38.21 -38.57
N VAL A 8 10.25 -39.33 -38.29
CA VAL A 8 10.74 -39.81 -36.99
C VAL A 8 12.25 -39.58 -36.98
N GLU A 9 12.82 -39.03 -35.91
CA GLU A 9 14.27 -39.04 -35.67
C GLU A 9 14.62 -39.97 -34.49
N PRO A 10 15.63 -40.85 -34.63
CA PRO A 10 16.09 -41.73 -33.56
C PRO A 10 17.44 -41.30 -32.95
N TYR A 11 17.61 -41.71 -31.67
CA TYR A 11 18.82 -42.18 -30.96
C TYR A 11 20.20 -41.55 -31.22
N ASP A 12 20.87 -41.19 -30.13
CA ASP A 12 22.33 -41.32 -30.04
C ASP A 12 22.72 -42.05 -28.73
N GLU A 13 23.52 -43.09 -28.92
CA GLU A 13 24.00 -44.11 -27.98
C GLU A 13 25.51 -44.24 -28.22
N ASN A 14 26.29 -44.54 -27.16
CA ASN A 14 27.75 -44.82 -27.10
C ASN A 14 28.58 -43.71 -26.43
N ALA A 15 29.64 -43.98 -25.65
CA ALA A 15 30.18 -45.22 -25.09
C ALA A 15 31.25 -44.86 -24.04
N THR A 16 31.40 -45.79 -23.09
CA THR A 16 32.55 -46.17 -22.24
C THR A 16 33.94 -45.56 -22.45
N ASP A 17 34.69 -45.36 -21.35
CA ASP A 17 36.07 -45.84 -21.26
C ASP A 17 36.49 -46.20 -19.81
N VAL A 18 37.29 -47.26 -19.69
CA VAL A 18 37.63 -48.07 -18.50
C VAL A 18 39.15 -48.33 -18.49
N GLY A 19 39.79 -48.23 -17.31
CA GLY A 19 41.11 -48.84 -16.98
C GLY A 19 42.34 -48.01 -17.40
N ASP A 20 43.53 -48.07 -16.79
CA ASP A 20 44.19 -49.06 -15.94
C ASP A 20 45.46 -48.39 -15.28
N PRO A 21 46.53 -49.07 -14.78
CA PRO A 21 46.88 -49.11 -13.36
C PRO A 21 48.29 -48.59 -12.99
N GLY A 22 48.52 -48.43 -11.68
CA GLY A 22 49.72 -48.86 -10.94
C GLY A 22 51.13 -48.39 -11.36
N THR A 23 51.75 -47.55 -10.50
CA THR A 23 53.20 -47.60 -10.20
C THR A 23 53.49 -47.05 -8.79
N VAL A 24 54.32 -47.77 -8.03
CA VAL A 24 54.85 -47.52 -6.67
C VAL A 24 56.36 -47.85 -6.74
N PRO A 25 57.28 -47.29 -5.91
CA PRO A 25 57.56 -45.92 -5.45
C PRO A 25 59.04 -45.54 -5.74
N PRO A 26 59.59 -44.48 -5.09
CA PRO A 26 60.73 -44.77 -4.21
C PRO A 26 60.68 -44.06 -2.84
N LYS A 27 61.40 -44.70 -1.92
CA LYS A 27 61.61 -44.46 -0.48
C LYS A 27 62.61 -43.34 -0.24
N ILE A 28 62.29 -42.32 0.57
CA ILE A 28 63.29 -41.44 1.21
C ILE A 28 62.81 -41.04 2.62
N GLU A 29 63.56 -41.58 3.59
CA GLU A 29 64.01 -41.11 4.90
C GLU A 29 63.24 -40.07 5.74
N GLU A 30 63.09 -40.46 7.01
CA GLU A 30 62.58 -39.73 8.18
C GLU A 30 63.45 -38.51 8.53
N PRO A 31 62.83 -37.47 9.11
CA PRO A 31 63.45 -36.89 10.28
C PRO A 31 62.49 -36.80 11.47
N GLU A 32 63.10 -37.05 12.62
CA GLU A 32 62.60 -37.01 13.99
C GLU A 32 61.70 -35.80 14.29
N THR A 33 60.56 -36.04 14.95
CA THR A 33 59.64 -34.98 15.41
C THR A 33 59.34 -35.12 16.90
N GLU A 34 60.33 -34.86 17.75
CA GLU A 34 60.11 -34.60 19.19
C GLU A 34 59.90 -33.08 19.41
N ALA A 35 58.72 -32.55 19.09
CA ALA A 35 58.35 -31.17 19.48
C ALA A 35 56.85 -30.83 19.42
N SER A 36 55.92 -31.82 19.48
CA SER A 36 54.49 -31.58 19.15
C SER A 36 53.49 -31.91 20.26
N GLN A 37 53.85 -31.74 21.54
CA GLN A 37 52.87 -31.84 22.63
C GLN A 37 52.67 -30.54 23.43
N GLU A 38 53.58 -29.56 23.37
CA GLU A 38 53.41 -28.28 24.07
C GLU A 38 52.67 -27.22 23.22
N SER A 39 52.67 -27.37 21.90
CA SER A 39 52.02 -26.43 20.97
C SER A 39 50.49 -26.55 20.96
N THR A 40 49.95 -27.75 21.13
CA THR A 40 48.51 -28.00 21.00
C THR A 40 47.71 -27.38 22.14
N ALA A 41 48.19 -27.44 23.39
CA ALA A 41 47.50 -26.86 24.54
C ALA A 41 47.52 -25.32 24.56
N ALA A 42 48.61 -24.69 24.11
CA ALA A 42 48.67 -23.23 23.95
C ALA A 42 47.80 -22.75 22.78
N LYS A 43 47.70 -23.55 21.71
CA LYS A 43 46.89 -23.24 20.53
C LYS A 43 45.39 -23.37 20.81
N THR A 44 44.92 -24.36 21.59
CA THR A 44 43.51 -24.44 22.02
C THR A 44 43.12 -23.34 22.99
N LYS A 45 44.02 -22.92 23.89
CA LYS A 45 43.71 -21.83 24.84
C LYS A 45 43.64 -20.47 24.13
N ASN A 46 44.49 -20.22 23.14
CA ASN A 46 44.39 -19.04 22.28
C ASN A 46 43.19 -19.11 21.31
N MET A 47 42.76 -20.30 20.87
CA MET A 47 41.54 -20.45 20.06
C MET A 47 40.26 -20.24 20.88
N LEU A 48 40.20 -20.72 22.12
CA LEU A 48 39.06 -20.48 23.02
C LEU A 48 39.00 -19.02 23.49
N GLY A 49 40.15 -18.39 23.75
CA GLY A 49 40.24 -16.95 24.03
C GLY A 49 39.85 -16.11 22.82
N SER A 50 40.31 -16.49 21.62
CA SER A 50 39.92 -15.84 20.36
C SER A 50 38.45 -16.04 20.00
N MET A 51 37.82 -17.16 20.35
CA MET A 51 36.37 -17.35 20.20
C MET A 51 35.59 -16.56 21.26
N GLY A 52 36.08 -16.50 22.49
CA GLY A 52 35.53 -15.65 23.55
C GLY A 52 35.58 -14.17 23.19
N ASP A 53 36.66 -13.72 22.54
CA ASP A 53 36.81 -12.35 22.06
C ASP A 53 36.08 -12.08 20.75
N TYR A 54 35.87 -13.09 19.89
CA TYR A 54 34.99 -12.97 18.71
C TYR A 54 33.52 -12.78 19.12
N PHE A 55 33.10 -13.44 20.20
CA PHE A 55 31.76 -13.27 20.77
C PHE A 55 31.65 -12.08 21.75
N SER A 56 32.76 -11.58 22.33
CA SER A 56 32.77 -10.41 23.22
C SER A 56 33.02 -9.08 22.49
N SER A 57 33.52 -9.10 21.25
CA SER A 57 33.66 -7.89 20.43
C SER A 57 32.29 -7.46 19.88
N ALA A 58 31.64 -6.50 20.55
CA ALA A 58 30.96 -5.30 20.04
C ALA A 58 30.22 -5.29 18.65
N ARG A 59 29.94 -6.42 17.99
CA ARG A 59 29.32 -6.48 16.65
C ARG A 59 27.88 -6.99 16.66
N PHE A 60 27.43 -7.65 17.71
CA PHE A 60 26.01 -7.87 17.93
C PHE A 60 25.50 -6.76 18.83
N ASN A 61 25.38 -5.54 18.27
CA ASN A 61 24.54 -4.54 18.90
C ASN A 61 23.10 -5.07 18.75
N PRO A 62 22.40 -5.46 19.82
CA PRO A 62 21.03 -5.98 19.72
C PRO A 62 20.08 -4.94 19.12
N LEU A 63 20.50 -3.66 19.11
CA LEU A 63 19.81 -2.54 18.50
C LEU A 63 20.23 -2.25 17.04
N ALA A 64 21.14 -3.01 16.44
CA ALA A 64 21.55 -2.78 15.04
C ALA A 64 20.38 -2.85 14.06
N VAL A 65 19.35 -3.66 14.36
CA VAL A 65 18.12 -3.72 13.57
C VAL A 65 17.29 -2.44 13.74
N VAL A 66 17.27 -1.86 14.95
CA VAL A 66 16.58 -0.60 15.23
C VAL A 66 17.29 0.55 14.50
N ASP A 67 18.62 0.61 14.58
CA ASP A 67 19.43 1.62 13.87
C ASP A 67 19.20 1.52 12.35
N LEU A 68 19.11 0.30 11.80
CA LEU A 68 18.79 0.08 10.38
C LEU A 68 17.38 0.57 10.02
N LEU A 69 16.39 0.37 10.91
CA LEU A 69 15.03 0.85 10.68
C LEU A 69 14.97 2.38 10.69
N ASP A 70 15.69 3.02 11.60
CA ASP A 70 15.80 4.49 11.65
C ASP A 70 16.44 5.03 10.37
N ASP A 71 17.52 4.40 9.89
CA ASP A 71 18.16 4.75 8.61
C ASP A 71 17.20 4.61 7.42
N VAL A 72 16.36 3.56 7.42
CA VAL A 72 15.34 3.32 6.38
C VAL A 72 14.24 4.39 6.43
N ILE A 73 13.78 4.78 7.62
CA ILE A 73 12.78 5.85 7.79
C ILE A 73 13.34 7.18 7.29
N ASP A 74 14.57 7.52 7.67
CA ASP A 74 15.20 8.78 7.26
C ASP A 74 15.55 8.80 5.78
N TRP A 75 15.85 7.64 5.19
CA TRP A 75 15.91 7.49 3.74
C TRP A 75 14.54 7.73 3.10
N ALA A 76 13.48 7.09 3.60
CA ALA A 76 12.13 7.21 3.06
C ALA A 76 11.63 8.67 3.07
N ARG A 77 11.80 9.39 4.19
CA ARG A 77 11.44 10.83 4.30
C ARG A 77 12.13 11.72 3.26
N ARG A 78 13.35 11.35 2.83
CA ARG A 78 14.12 12.11 1.83
C ARG A 78 13.70 11.77 0.40
N VAL A 79 13.38 10.50 0.14
CA VAL A 79 12.98 10.01 -1.18
C VAL A 79 11.54 10.42 -1.52
N PHE A 80 10.70 10.58 -0.51
CA PHE A 80 9.27 10.83 -0.65
C PHE A 80 8.86 12.23 -0.12
N PRO A 81 9.20 13.32 -0.83
CA PRO A 81 8.92 14.68 -0.36
C PRO A 81 7.44 15.05 -0.53
N MET A 82 6.89 15.87 0.37
CA MET A 82 5.45 16.18 0.45
C MET A 82 4.86 16.69 -0.88
N GLU A 83 5.66 17.42 -1.67
CA GLU A 83 5.27 17.99 -2.96
C GLU A 83 4.91 16.92 -4.00
N THR A 84 5.54 15.74 -3.93
CA THR A 84 5.22 14.64 -4.86
C THR A 84 3.85 14.05 -4.57
N PHE A 85 3.48 13.92 -3.29
CA PHE A 85 2.15 13.48 -2.88
C PHE A 85 1.08 14.49 -3.33
N ASP A 86 1.30 15.79 -3.11
CA ASP A 86 0.37 16.84 -3.56
C ASP A 86 0.24 16.90 -5.09
N GLY A 87 1.35 16.74 -5.80
CA GLY A 87 1.37 16.64 -7.25
C GLY A 87 0.56 15.44 -7.75
N LEU A 88 0.74 14.27 -7.14
CA LEU A 88 -0.01 13.07 -7.47
C LEU A 88 -1.51 13.21 -7.17
N ALA A 89 -1.85 13.69 -5.96
CA ALA A 89 -3.24 13.88 -5.54
C ALA A 89 -3.97 14.88 -6.45
N SER A 90 -3.35 16.02 -6.76
CA SER A 90 -3.94 17.02 -7.67
C SER A 90 -4.11 16.50 -9.09
N ALA A 91 -3.14 15.74 -9.61
CA ALA A 91 -3.26 15.06 -10.89
C ALA A 91 -4.42 14.06 -10.89
N LEU A 92 -4.54 13.22 -9.86
CA LEU A 92 -5.61 12.23 -9.71
C LEU A 92 -7.00 12.89 -9.63
N VAL A 93 -7.14 14.03 -8.93
CA VAL A 93 -8.40 14.78 -8.92
C VAL A 93 -8.77 15.28 -10.32
N LYS A 94 -7.80 15.89 -11.02
CA LYS A 94 -8.01 16.40 -12.38
C LYS A 94 -8.42 15.29 -13.35
N TYR A 95 -7.68 14.18 -13.36
CA TYR A 95 -7.96 13.05 -14.24
C TYR A 95 -9.22 12.29 -13.81
N GLY A 96 -9.52 12.24 -12.51
CA GLY A 96 -10.76 11.68 -11.99
C GLY A 96 -11.99 12.42 -12.49
N HIS A 97 -12.00 13.75 -12.44
CA HIS A 97 -13.08 14.55 -13.02
C HIS A 97 -13.22 14.37 -14.53
N LEU A 98 -12.10 14.27 -15.26
CA LEU A 98 -12.13 13.98 -16.69
C LEU A 98 -12.71 12.57 -16.97
N ALA A 99 -12.34 11.58 -16.14
CA ALA A 99 -12.88 10.23 -16.24
C ALA A 99 -14.39 10.18 -15.97
N LEU A 100 -14.91 11.03 -15.07
CA LEU A 100 -16.36 11.12 -14.82
C LEU A 100 -17.14 11.66 -16.03
N ILE A 101 -16.61 12.66 -16.74
CA ILE A 101 -17.24 13.13 -17.99
C ILE A 101 -17.35 11.98 -19.00
N VAL A 102 -16.31 11.16 -19.11
CA VAL A 102 -16.34 9.96 -19.97
C VAL A 102 -17.34 8.93 -19.45
N ALA A 103 -17.46 8.74 -18.13
CA ALA A 103 -18.43 7.84 -17.53
C ALA A 103 -19.88 8.29 -17.76
N GLU A 104 -20.17 9.59 -17.69
CA GLU A 104 -21.49 10.17 -17.95
C GLU A 104 -21.96 9.83 -19.37
N ILE A 105 -21.09 10.04 -20.36
CA ILE A 105 -21.36 9.66 -21.76
C ILE A 105 -21.54 8.14 -21.85
N SER A 106 -20.67 7.38 -21.18
CA SER A 106 -20.73 5.92 -21.17
C SER A 106 -22.02 5.38 -20.55
N CYS A 107 -22.63 6.08 -19.58
CA CYS A 107 -23.92 5.71 -19.00
C CYS A 107 -25.06 5.80 -20.02
N VAL A 108 -25.03 6.80 -20.90
CA VAL A 108 -26.02 6.92 -22.00
C VAL A 108 -25.84 5.77 -22.99
N VAL A 109 -24.58 5.48 -23.36
CA VAL A 109 -24.26 4.35 -24.26
C VAL A 109 -24.67 3.01 -23.63
N LEU A 110 -24.44 2.82 -22.34
CA LEU A 110 -24.87 1.65 -21.58
C LEU A 110 -26.39 1.53 -21.58
N GLY A 111 -27.12 2.60 -21.29
CA GLY A 111 -28.59 2.62 -21.30
C GLY A 111 -29.18 2.27 -22.67
N LEU A 112 -28.61 2.81 -23.75
CA LEU A 112 -28.99 2.48 -25.13
C LEU A 112 -28.70 1.01 -25.45
N THR A 113 -27.50 0.55 -25.10
CA THR A 113 -27.08 -0.85 -25.30
C THR A 113 -28.01 -1.81 -24.57
N ALA A 114 -28.29 -1.53 -23.31
CA ALA A 114 -29.17 -2.35 -22.48
C ALA A 114 -30.61 -2.34 -23.01
N ALA A 115 -31.11 -1.19 -23.48
CA ALA A 115 -32.43 -1.09 -24.08
C ALA A 115 -32.58 -1.98 -25.32
N ILE A 116 -31.58 -2.00 -26.20
CA ILE A 116 -31.56 -2.83 -27.41
C ILE A 116 -31.39 -4.30 -27.05
N LYS A 117 -30.39 -4.63 -26.22
CA LYS A 117 -30.02 -6.02 -25.90
C LYS A 117 -31.03 -6.75 -25.03
N LEU A 118 -31.66 -6.05 -24.09
CA LEU A 118 -32.64 -6.62 -23.17
C LEU A 118 -34.08 -6.39 -23.63
N GLY A 119 -34.30 -5.73 -24.78
CA GLY A 119 -35.63 -5.45 -25.32
C GLY A 119 -36.49 -4.52 -24.47
N ASN A 120 -35.89 -3.75 -23.56
CA ASN A 120 -36.59 -2.89 -22.62
C ASN A 120 -36.19 -1.41 -22.81
N TRP A 121 -36.99 -0.69 -23.60
CA TRP A 121 -36.74 0.73 -23.92
C TRP A 121 -36.74 1.68 -22.70
N ARG A 122 -37.25 1.25 -21.53
CA ARG A 122 -37.16 2.05 -20.29
C ARG A 122 -35.72 2.20 -19.77
N LEU A 123 -34.80 1.34 -20.21
CA LEU A 123 -33.39 1.39 -19.80
C LEU A 123 -32.62 2.55 -20.43
N LEU A 124 -33.08 3.07 -21.58
CA LEU A 124 -32.47 4.24 -22.21
C LEU A 124 -32.62 5.50 -21.34
N PRO A 125 -33.84 5.93 -20.95
CA PRO A 125 -33.98 7.08 -20.05
C PRO A 125 -33.37 6.81 -18.67
N ALA A 126 -33.30 5.55 -18.21
CA ALA A 126 -32.58 5.21 -16.98
C ALA A 126 -31.06 5.49 -17.10
N GLY A 127 -30.42 5.12 -18.21
CA GLY A 127 -29.00 5.43 -18.47
C GLY A 127 -28.73 6.94 -18.54
N VAL A 128 -29.64 7.70 -19.16
CA VAL A 128 -29.58 9.18 -19.14
C VAL A 128 -29.74 9.72 -17.72
N GLY A 129 -30.70 9.21 -16.95
CA GLY A 129 -30.91 9.60 -15.55
C GLY A 129 -29.68 9.33 -14.67
N VAL A 130 -29.03 8.18 -14.86
CA VAL A 130 -27.77 7.85 -14.17
C VAL A 130 -26.63 8.79 -14.58
N GLY A 131 -26.50 9.11 -15.87
CA GLY A 131 -25.52 10.09 -16.34
C GLY A 131 -25.73 11.46 -15.69
N LEU A 132 -26.96 11.95 -15.62
CA LEU A 132 -27.29 13.21 -14.93
C LEU A 132 -27.01 13.14 -13.42
N LEU A 133 -27.26 11.99 -12.79
CA LEU A 133 -26.92 11.78 -11.38
C LEU A 133 -25.39 11.86 -11.17
N LEU A 134 -24.59 11.29 -12.08
CA LEU A 134 -23.13 11.41 -12.02
C LEU A 134 -22.66 12.86 -12.15
N VAL A 135 -23.32 13.70 -12.95
CA VAL A 135 -23.02 15.15 -13.01
C VAL A 135 -23.21 15.81 -11.63
N ILE A 136 -24.32 15.51 -10.95
CA ILE A 136 -24.61 16.04 -9.61
C ILE A 136 -23.58 15.53 -8.59
N LEU A 137 -23.22 14.25 -8.67
CA LEU A 137 -22.20 13.66 -7.81
C LEU A 137 -20.81 14.24 -8.08
N GLN A 138 -20.46 14.49 -9.35
CA GLN A 138 -19.21 15.16 -9.74
C GLN A 138 -19.12 16.57 -9.17
N TYR A 139 -20.21 17.35 -9.25
CA TYR A 139 -20.30 18.68 -8.64
C TYR A 139 -20.11 18.60 -7.12
N THR A 140 -20.81 17.66 -6.47
CA THR A 140 -20.70 17.41 -5.03
C THR A 140 -19.25 17.08 -4.65
N ALA A 141 -18.62 16.14 -5.35
CA ALA A 141 -17.24 15.72 -5.11
C ALA A 141 -16.26 16.91 -5.18
N SER A 142 -16.37 17.75 -6.22
CA SER A 142 -15.54 18.95 -6.37
C SER A 142 -15.69 19.92 -5.19
N ARG A 143 -16.93 20.21 -4.77
CA ARG A 143 -17.19 21.14 -3.66
C ARG A 143 -16.68 20.60 -2.33
N PHE A 144 -16.84 19.30 -2.08
CA PHE A 144 -16.43 18.69 -0.81
C PHE A 144 -14.94 18.38 -0.73
N MET A 145 -14.24 18.23 -1.85
CA MET A 145 -12.77 18.17 -1.86
C MET A 145 -12.17 19.49 -1.35
N ASP A 146 -12.62 20.63 -1.88
CA ASP A 146 -12.18 21.95 -1.42
C ASP A 146 -12.52 22.19 0.07
N ALA A 147 -13.74 21.78 0.47
CA ALA A 147 -14.18 21.93 1.85
C ALA A 147 -13.37 21.04 2.82
N GLY A 148 -13.03 19.81 2.40
CA GLY A 148 -12.20 18.88 3.17
C GLY A 148 -10.79 19.42 3.39
N GLN A 149 -10.17 19.99 2.36
CA GLN A 149 -8.84 20.62 2.49
C GLN A 149 -8.88 21.80 3.47
N ARG A 150 -9.87 22.69 3.34
CA ARG A 150 -10.03 23.81 4.28
C ARG A 150 -10.21 23.36 5.73
N LEU A 151 -10.94 22.26 5.95
CA LEU A 151 -11.12 21.68 7.27
C LEU A 151 -9.82 21.10 7.84
N LEU A 152 -9.01 20.43 7.02
CA LEU A 152 -7.67 19.98 7.43
C LEU A 152 -6.81 21.17 7.84
N ASP A 153 -6.78 22.22 7.02
CA ASP A 153 -5.95 23.41 7.24
C ASP A 153 -6.41 24.20 8.48
N SER A 154 -7.72 24.23 8.77
CA SER A 154 -8.28 24.98 9.90
C SER A 154 -8.20 24.26 11.25
N SER A 155 -7.76 23.00 11.28
CA SER A 155 -7.85 22.15 12.47
C SER A 155 -6.47 21.66 12.92
N PRO A 156 -5.59 22.52 13.44
CA PRO A 156 -4.25 22.11 13.88
C PRO A 156 -4.35 21.14 15.08
N SER A 157 -3.49 20.12 15.09
CA SER A 157 -3.37 19.20 16.23
C SER A 157 -1.90 18.90 16.52
N ARG A 158 -1.61 18.49 17.76
CA ARG A 158 -0.25 18.26 18.23
C ARG A 158 -0.07 16.80 18.64
N LEU A 159 1.12 16.27 18.40
CA LEU A 159 1.60 14.98 18.92
C LEU A 159 2.95 15.22 19.59
N GLY A 160 3.15 14.72 20.80
CA GLY A 160 4.39 14.84 21.54
C GLY A 160 5.45 13.85 21.05
N SER A 161 5.06 12.66 20.60
CA SER A 161 6.01 11.61 20.21
C SER A 161 6.23 11.50 18.70
N THR A 162 7.46 11.73 18.26
CA THR A 162 7.91 11.37 16.90
C THR A 162 7.95 9.86 16.70
N ALA A 163 8.33 9.12 17.74
CA ALA A 163 8.46 7.66 17.69
C ALA A 163 7.14 6.97 17.34
N PHE A 164 5.99 7.52 17.77
CA PHE A 164 4.68 6.99 17.39
C PHE A 164 4.46 7.02 15.87
N MET A 165 4.82 8.12 15.21
CA MET A 165 4.67 8.28 13.77
C MET A 165 5.58 7.31 13.00
N ASP A 166 6.80 7.15 13.49
CA ASP A 166 7.81 6.25 12.91
C ASP A 166 7.39 4.78 13.03
N CYS A 167 6.89 4.39 14.20
CA CYS A 167 6.32 3.06 14.41
C CYS A 167 5.08 2.83 13.54
N LEU A 168 4.21 3.83 13.40
CA LEU A 168 3.01 3.73 12.58
C LEU A 168 3.37 3.54 11.09
N ALA A 169 4.34 4.30 10.57
CA ALA A 169 4.80 4.16 9.20
C ALA A 169 5.31 2.73 8.93
N LEU A 170 6.22 2.23 9.78
CA LEU A 170 6.75 0.86 9.66
C LEU A 170 5.65 -0.20 9.78
N LEU A 171 4.73 -0.04 10.72
CA LEU A 171 3.64 -0.99 10.92
C LEU A 171 2.73 -1.05 9.69
N MET A 172 2.42 0.10 9.09
CA MET A 172 1.58 0.15 7.90
C MET A 172 2.28 -0.46 6.69
N GLU A 173 3.59 -0.27 6.52
CA GLU A 173 4.36 -0.97 5.48
C GLU A 173 4.29 -2.49 5.63
N VAL A 174 4.55 -3.00 6.84
CA VAL A 174 4.50 -4.44 7.12
C VAL A 174 3.10 -5.01 6.87
N ILE A 175 2.06 -4.31 7.34
CA ILE A 175 0.66 -4.70 7.10
C ILE A 175 0.37 -4.73 5.60
N GLY A 176 0.78 -3.70 4.86
CA GLY A 176 0.55 -3.60 3.42
C GLY A 176 1.19 -4.75 2.64
N ILE A 177 2.46 -5.06 2.93
CA ILE A 177 3.18 -6.20 2.33
C ILE A 177 2.47 -7.52 2.66
N CYS A 178 2.05 -7.72 3.91
CA CYS A 178 1.34 -8.94 4.32
C CYS A 178 -0.01 -9.08 3.60
N LEU A 179 -0.78 -8.00 3.48
CA LEU A 179 -2.05 -7.99 2.75
C LEU A 179 -1.84 -8.31 1.27
N PHE A 180 -0.82 -7.72 0.64
CA PHE A 180 -0.48 -7.99 -0.76
C PHE A 180 -0.26 -9.48 -1.02
N PHE A 181 0.63 -10.12 -0.26
CA PHE A 181 0.91 -11.55 -0.43
C PHE A 181 -0.29 -12.42 -0.08
N THR A 182 -1.07 -12.05 0.94
CA THR A 182 -2.29 -12.80 1.33
C THR A 182 -3.29 -12.83 0.17
N TYR A 183 -3.61 -11.68 -0.43
CA TYR A 183 -4.56 -11.63 -1.55
C TYR A 183 -4.01 -12.32 -2.81
N TRP A 184 -2.72 -12.12 -3.12
CA TRP A 184 -2.11 -12.77 -4.28
C TRP A 184 -2.10 -14.29 -4.15
N ILE A 185 -1.67 -14.84 -3.01
CA ILE A 185 -1.59 -16.29 -2.80
C ILE A 185 -3.00 -16.92 -2.84
N GLN A 186 -4.01 -16.28 -2.27
CA GLN A 186 -5.36 -16.85 -2.19
C GLN A 186 -6.12 -16.81 -3.52
N SER A 187 -5.96 -15.75 -4.32
CA SER A 187 -6.80 -15.52 -5.51
C SER A 187 -6.02 -15.43 -6.82
N GLY A 188 -4.73 -15.78 -6.79
CA GLY A 188 -3.83 -15.73 -7.94
C GLY A 188 -3.78 -14.34 -8.59
N TRP A 189 -3.81 -14.29 -9.92
CA TRP A 189 -3.78 -13.04 -10.69
C TRP A 189 -4.99 -12.13 -10.43
N GLY A 190 -6.16 -12.68 -10.06
CA GLY A 190 -7.32 -11.87 -9.66
C GLY A 190 -7.08 -11.14 -8.34
N GLY A 191 -6.42 -11.82 -7.40
CA GLY A 191 -6.03 -11.26 -6.10
C GLY A 191 -4.86 -10.28 -6.16
N PHE A 192 -3.99 -10.42 -7.15
CA PHE A 192 -2.79 -9.59 -7.30
C PHE A 192 -3.14 -8.08 -7.29
N PHE A 193 -4.12 -7.65 -8.09
CA PHE A 193 -4.49 -6.24 -8.18
C PHE A 193 -5.20 -5.72 -6.92
N VAL A 194 -5.97 -6.57 -6.24
CA VAL A 194 -6.60 -6.24 -4.96
C VAL A 194 -5.54 -6.07 -3.88
N GLY A 195 -4.61 -7.02 -3.80
CA GLY A 195 -3.46 -6.95 -2.89
C GLY A 195 -2.59 -5.72 -3.16
N LEU A 196 -2.32 -5.41 -4.43
CA LEU A 196 -1.53 -4.24 -4.84
C LEU A 196 -2.22 -2.95 -4.41
N THR A 197 -3.55 -2.88 -4.56
CA THR A 197 -4.34 -1.72 -4.12
C THR A 197 -4.29 -1.56 -2.60
N MET A 198 -4.38 -2.67 -1.85
CA MET A 198 -4.29 -2.63 -0.39
C MET A 198 -2.89 -2.21 0.10
N TRP A 199 -1.83 -2.73 -0.53
CA TRP A 199 -0.47 -2.29 -0.21
C TRP A 199 -0.26 -0.82 -0.52
N ALA A 200 -0.70 -0.34 -1.68
CA ALA A 200 -0.61 1.08 -2.04
C ALA A 200 -1.41 1.99 -1.07
N LEU A 201 -2.54 1.50 -0.54
CA LEU A 201 -3.29 2.23 0.49
C LEU A 201 -2.50 2.31 1.80
N CYS A 202 -1.88 1.21 2.22
CA CYS A 202 -1.02 1.18 3.40
C CYS A 202 0.20 2.10 3.23
N ASP A 203 0.86 2.06 2.08
CA ASP A 203 2.00 2.91 1.71
C ASP A 203 1.61 4.39 1.74
N ALA A 204 0.42 4.74 1.23
CA ALA A 204 -0.09 6.10 1.33
C ALA A 204 -0.34 6.56 2.78
N ILE A 205 -0.77 5.66 3.68
CA ILE A 205 -0.91 5.98 5.10
C ILE A 205 0.46 6.11 5.77
N ALA A 206 1.41 5.23 5.44
CA ALA A 206 2.78 5.31 5.93
C ALA A 206 3.43 6.62 5.50
N TYR A 207 3.21 7.05 4.25
CA TYR A 207 3.64 8.34 3.73
C TYR A 207 3.12 9.50 4.59
N VAL A 208 1.81 9.53 4.88
CA VAL A 208 1.23 10.56 5.75
C VAL A 208 1.85 10.50 7.16
N ALA A 209 2.18 9.31 7.65
CA ALA A 209 2.84 9.15 8.93
C ALA A 209 4.29 9.69 8.93
N LEU A 210 5.04 9.50 7.83
CA LEU A 210 6.38 10.06 7.67
C LEU A 210 6.38 11.60 7.58
N HIS A 211 5.28 12.19 7.11
CA HIS A 211 5.12 13.64 6.91
C HIS A 211 3.83 14.17 7.57
N PRO A 212 3.75 14.21 8.91
CA PRO A 212 2.56 14.62 9.66
C PRO A 212 2.10 16.06 9.36
N ALA A 213 3.01 16.92 8.90
CA ALA A 213 2.68 18.27 8.45
C ALA A 213 1.65 18.29 7.32
N MET A 214 1.58 17.24 6.47
CA MET A 214 0.59 17.13 5.39
C MET A 214 -0.87 17.08 5.89
N VAL A 215 -1.07 16.72 7.15
CA VAL A 215 -2.38 16.66 7.81
C VAL A 215 -2.49 17.72 8.91
N ASN A 216 -1.66 18.77 8.86
CA ASN A 216 -1.67 19.86 9.83
C ASN A 216 -1.45 19.34 11.27
N ILE A 217 -0.47 18.45 11.43
CA ILE A 217 -0.04 17.91 12.72
C ILE A 217 1.37 18.39 13.02
N GLU A 218 1.50 19.11 14.12
CA GLU A 218 2.80 19.49 14.68
C GLU A 218 3.29 18.37 15.60
N VAL A 219 4.52 17.90 15.37
CA VAL A 219 5.14 16.86 16.19
C VAL A 219 6.23 17.47 17.06
N GLY A 220 6.16 17.21 18.36
CA GLY A 220 7.15 17.61 19.35
C GLY A 220 6.59 18.47 20.49
N GLY A 221 7.40 18.56 21.54
CA GLY A 221 7.11 19.27 22.78
C GLY A 221 6.46 18.40 23.84
N GLU A 222 6.36 18.94 25.06
CA GLU A 222 5.68 18.28 26.17
C GLU A 222 4.16 18.39 25.97
N VAL A 223 3.52 17.26 25.72
CA VAL A 223 2.07 17.14 25.52
C VAL A 223 1.52 16.20 26.58
N ARG A 224 0.36 16.52 27.16
CA ARG A 224 -0.26 15.66 28.17
C ARG A 224 -0.81 14.39 27.51
N ALA A 225 -0.82 13.27 28.23
CA ALA A 225 -1.30 11.99 27.68
C ALA A 225 -2.72 12.07 27.06
N GLY A 226 -3.62 12.88 27.61
CA GLY A 226 -4.95 13.10 27.04
C GLY A 226 -4.93 13.89 25.73
N GLU A 227 -4.02 14.86 25.60
CA GLU A 227 -3.82 15.61 24.36
C GLU A 227 -3.14 14.76 23.29
N GLU A 228 -2.21 13.89 23.69
CA GLU A 228 -1.59 12.88 22.81
C GLU A 228 -2.65 11.96 22.19
N ALA A 229 -3.56 11.43 23.02
CA ALA A 229 -4.64 10.57 22.57
C ALA A 229 -5.57 11.28 21.57
N ILE A 230 -5.89 12.56 21.82
CA ILE A 230 -6.65 13.39 20.87
C ILE A 230 -5.86 13.60 19.57
N GLY A 231 -4.54 13.81 19.66
CA GLY A 231 -3.66 13.92 18.49
C GLY A 231 -3.67 12.65 17.64
N ILE A 232 -3.56 11.47 18.25
CA ILE A 232 -3.60 10.17 17.57
C ILE A 232 -4.97 9.94 16.92
N MET A 233 -6.05 10.26 17.65
CA MET A 233 -7.39 10.27 17.07
C MET A 233 -7.44 11.17 15.82
N SER A 234 -6.98 12.41 15.96
CA SER A 234 -7.05 13.41 14.88
C SER A 234 -6.25 12.95 13.66
N LEU A 235 -5.09 12.34 13.86
CA LEU A 235 -4.27 11.76 12.81
C LEU A 235 -5.05 10.77 11.94
N GLY A 236 -5.76 9.83 12.54
CA GLY A 236 -6.51 8.81 11.78
C GLY A 236 -7.53 9.44 10.83
N VAL A 237 -8.37 10.34 11.35
CA VAL A 237 -9.43 10.96 10.56
C VAL A 237 -8.87 11.96 9.53
N LYS A 238 -7.85 12.72 9.89
CA LYS A 238 -7.18 13.62 8.94
C LYS A 238 -6.49 12.87 7.82
N THR A 239 -5.88 11.72 8.13
CA THR A 239 -5.30 10.82 7.13
C THR A 239 -6.37 10.36 6.14
N ILE A 240 -7.55 9.93 6.63
CA ILE A 240 -8.66 9.56 5.74
C ILE A 240 -9.01 10.72 4.80
N VAL A 241 -9.20 11.94 5.31
CA VAL A 241 -9.51 13.12 4.47
C VAL A 241 -8.38 13.43 3.48
N ARG A 242 -7.12 13.26 3.87
CA ARG A 242 -5.96 13.49 3.01
C ARG A 242 -5.84 12.47 1.86
N LEU A 243 -6.30 11.24 2.06
CA LEU A 243 -6.28 10.17 1.07
C LEU A 243 -7.48 10.20 0.10
N VAL A 244 -8.56 10.89 0.47
CA VAL A 244 -9.79 10.99 -0.33
C VAL A 244 -9.57 11.47 -1.77
N PRO A 245 -8.77 12.51 -2.06
CA PRO A 245 -8.49 12.93 -3.44
C PRO A 245 -7.94 11.80 -4.32
N MET A 246 -7.07 10.96 -3.75
CA MET A 246 -6.47 9.83 -4.47
C MET A 246 -7.49 8.71 -4.67
N ALA A 247 -8.24 8.34 -3.62
CA ALA A 247 -9.28 7.33 -3.70
C ALA A 247 -10.39 7.72 -4.70
N PHE A 248 -10.78 9.00 -4.71
CA PHE A 248 -11.67 9.58 -5.72
C PHE A 248 -11.08 9.45 -7.13
N GLY A 249 -9.86 9.92 -7.36
CA GLY A 249 -9.26 9.94 -8.68
C GLY A 249 -9.03 8.55 -9.26
N ILE A 250 -8.41 7.66 -8.50
CA ILE A 250 -8.17 6.26 -8.90
C ILE A 250 -9.49 5.54 -9.13
N GLY A 251 -10.44 5.66 -8.20
CA GLY A 251 -11.74 5.01 -8.29
C GLY A 251 -12.57 5.47 -9.48
N ALA A 252 -12.56 6.77 -9.79
CA ALA A 252 -13.22 7.33 -10.97
C ALA A 252 -12.58 6.81 -12.26
N ILE A 253 -11.24 6.84 -12.37
CA ILE A 253 -10.53 6.37 -13.58
C ILE A 253 -10.78 4.87 -13.81
N LEU A 254 -10.52 4.03 -12.81
CA LEU A 254 -10.69 2.59 -12.91
C LEU A 254 -12.16 2.21 -13.13
N GLY A 255 -13.07 2.88 -12.42
CA GLY A 255 -14.51 2.70 -12.58
C GLY A 255 -14.98 3.02 -14.00
N THR A 256 -14.52 4.13 -14.59
CA THR A 256 -14.85 4.49 -15.97
C THR A 256 -14.34 3.45 -16.97
N VAL A 257 -13.09 2.98 -16.83
CA VAL A 257 -12.54 1.92 -17.69
C VAL A 257 -13.37 0.63 -17.55
N ALA A 258 -13.68 0.22 -16.31
CA ALA A 258 -14.51 -0.94 -16.04
C ALA A 258 -15.93 -0.80 -16.60
N LEU A 259 -16.50 0.41 -16.58
CA LEU A 259 -17.83 0.69 -17.14
C LEU A 259 -17.84 0.52 -18.66
N ILE A 260 -16.81 1.03 -19.34
CA ILE A 260 -16.65 0.86 -20.79
C ILE A 260 -16.52 -0.62 -21.13
N VAL A 261 -15.61 -1.34 -20.46
CA VAL A 261 -15.41 -2.78 -20.67
C VAL A 261 -16.68 -3.57 -20.37
N GLY A 262 -17.38 -3.26 -19.27
CA GLY A 262 -18.65 -3.87 -18.90
C GLY A 262 -19.76 -3.62 -19.94
N THR A 263 -19.77 -2.43 -20.56
CA THR A 263 -20.70 -2.10 -21.64
C THR A 263 -20.43 -2.95 -22.90
N PHE A 264 -19.15 -3.16 -23.25
CA PHE A 264 -18.79 -4.12 -24.32
C PHE A 264 -19.15 -5.56 -23.95
N GLY A 265 -18.96 -5.95 -22.67
CA GLY A 265 -19.39 -7.24 -22.13
C GLY A 265 -20.88 -7.48 -22.32
N LEU A 266 -21.71 -6.49 -21.98
CA LEU A 266 -23.16 -6.52 -22.20
C LEU A 266 -23.51 -6.65 -23.68
N MET A 267 -22.81 -5.96 -24.58
CA MET A 267 -23.04 -6.11 -26.02
C MET A 267 -22.78 -7.53 -26.53
N LYS A 268 -21.73 -8.18 -26.02
CA LYS A 268 -21.31 -9.52 -26.46
C LYS A 268 -22.14 -10.64 -25.83
N SER A 269 -22.35 -10.57 -24.52
CA SER A 269 -22.90 -11.68 -23.72
C SER A 269 -24.34 -11.46 -23.27
N GLY A 270 -24.83 -10.21 -23.28
CA GLY A 270 -26.13 -9.86 -22.70
C GLY A 270 -26.11 -9.70 -21.18
N ASP A 271 -24.97 -9.90 -20.52
CA ASP A 271 -24.82 -9.77 -19.07
C ASP A 271 -24.53 -8.30 -18.65
N PRO A 272 -25.40 -7.66 -17.85
CA PRO A 272 -25.19 -6.29 -17.38
C PRO A 272 -24.33 -6.20 -16.11
N ASP A 273 -24.04 -7.30 -15.42
CA ASP A 273 -23.53 -7.27 -14.03
C ASP A 273 -22.18 -6.56 -13.93
N SER A 274 -21.28 -6.77 -14.90
CA SER A 274 -19.97 -6.11 -14.94
C SER A 274 -20.10 -4.57 -15.06
N ALA A 275 -21.02 -4.09 -15.90
CA ALA A 275 -21.26 -2.66 -16.07
C ALA A 275 -21.91 -2.04 -14.81
N LEU A 276 -22.85 -2.77 -14.19
CA LEU A 276 -23.50 -2.34 -12.95
C LEU A 276 -22.52 -2.28 -11.78
N LEU A 277 -21.61 -3.25 -11.68
CA LEU A 277 -20.55 -3.25 -10.67
C LEU A 277 -19.61 -2.07 -10.84
N ALA A 278 -19.21 -1.76 -12.08
CA ALA A 278 -18.42 -0.56 -12.37
C ALA A 278 -19.15 0.73 -11.99
N LEU A 279 -20.45 0.83 -12.28
CA LEU A 279 -21.24 2.00 -11.91
C LEU A 279 -21.33 2.19 -10.38
N ARG A 280 -21.49 1.09 -9.63
CA ARG A 280 -21.49 1.12 -8.15
C ARG A 280 -20.14 1.59 -7.61
N LEU A 281 -19.04 1.13 -8.21
CA LEU A 281 -17.70 1.55 -7.83
C LEU A 281 -17.50 3.05 -8.06
N ILE A 282 -17.86 3.56 -9.25
CA ILE A 282 -17.80 5.00 -9.56
C ILE A 282 -18.61 5.77 -8.52
N ALA A 283 -19.88 5.40 -8.30
CA ALA A 283 -20.75 6.09 -7.36
C ALA A 283 -20.13 6.12 -5.95
N LEU A 284 -19.63 5.00 -5.44
CA LEU A 284 -19.01 4.90 -4.13
C LEU A 284 -17.78 5.83 -4.00
N CYS A 285 -16.87 5.80 -4.98
CA CYS A 285 -15.66 6.61 -4.96
C CYS A 285 -15.95 8.11 -5.13
N VAL A 286 -16.95 8.49 -5.93
CA VAL A 286 -17.37 9.89 -6.10
C VAL A 286 -18.04 10.44 -4.84
N LEU A 287 -18.68 9.59 -4.04
CA LEU A 287 -19.24 10.00 -2.74
C LEU A 287 -18.18 10.17 -1.65
N PHE A 288 -16.95 9.68 -1.82
CA PHE A 288 -15.93 9.75 -0.77
C PHE A 288 -15.65 11.16 -0.24
N PRO A 289 -15.47 12.22 -1.06
CA PRO A 289 -15.30 13.57 -0.55
C PRO A 289 -16.42 14.06 0.36
N PHE A 290 -17.67 13.72 0.02
CA PHE A 290 -18.82 14.06 0.84
C PHE A 290 -18.86 13.27 2.15
N LEU A 291 -18.66 11.95 2.07
CA LEU A 291 -18.67 11.07 3.24
C LEU A 291 -17.53 11.40 4.21
N SER A 292 -16.34 11.69 3.70
CA SER A 292 -15.19 12.07 4.52
C SER A 292 -15.41 13.40 5.22
N TYR A 293 -16.06 14.36 4.57
CA TYR A 293 -16.42 15.62 5.19
C TYR A 293 -17.37 15.42 6.38
N ILE A 294 -18.42 14.62 6.20
CA ILE A 294 -19.37 14.30 7.27
C ILE A 294 -18.67 13.58 8.43
N LEU A 295 -17.86 12.57 8.11
CA LEU A 295 -17.07 11.84 9.10
C LEU A 295 -16.18 12.79 9.90
N PHE A 296 -15.47 13.69 9.22
CA PHE A 296 -14.58 14.67 9.85
C PHE A 296 -15.34 15.60 10.80
N ALA A 297 -16.51 16.11 10.39
CA ALA A 297 -17.33 17.00 11.19
C ALA A 297 -17.85 16.32 12.47
N PHE A 298 -18.41 15.11 12.36
CA PHE A 298 -18.84 14.34 13.54
C PHE A 298 -17.68 14.02 14.48
N TYR A 299 -16.52 13.74 13.92
CA TYR A 299 -15.35 13.42 14.70
C TYR A 299 -14.79 14.61 15.47
N HIS A 300 -14.77 15.79 14.87
CA HIS A 300 -14.34 17.00 15.58
C HIS A 300 -15.32 17.36 16.69
N LEU A 301 -16.62 17.14 16.49
CA LEU A 301 -17.60 17.27 17.57
C LEU A 301 -17.29 16.32 18.74
N LEU A 302 -16.87 15.08 18.45
CA LEU A 302 -16.41 14.14 19.49
C LEU A 302 -15.13 14.63 20.19
N ILE A 303 -14.15 15.14 19.45
CA ILE A 303 -12.92 15.72 20.01
C ILE A 303 -13.25 16.88 20.95
N ASP A 304 -14.13 17.78 20.53
CA ASP A 304 -14.53 18.94 21.33
C ASP A 304 -15.23 18.51 22.62
N LEU A 305 -16.07 17.47 22.55
CA LEU A 305 -16.69 16.87 23.73
C LEU A 305 -15.64 16.27 24.69
N LEU A 306 -14.68 15.51 24.17
CA LEU A 306 -13.60 14.92 24.98
C LEU A 306 -12.73 16.01 25.62
N ARG A 307 -12.40 17.07 24.88
CA ARG A 307 -11.63 18.20 25.39
C ARG A 307 -12.40 18.93 26.50
N ALA A 308 -13.70 19.16 26.33
CA ALA A 308 -14.54 19.76 27.37
C ALA A 308 -14.54 18.93 28.67
N ILE A 309 -14.61 17.60 28.55
CA ILE A 309 -14.55 16.68 29.70
C ILE A 309 -13.19 16.76 30.41
N LEU A 310 -12.08 16.83 29.65
CA LEU A 310 -10.73 16.89 30.22
C LEU A 310 -10.39 18.22 30.91
N VAL A 311 -11.05 19.32 30.52
CA VAL A 311 -10.86 20.64 31.13
C VAL A 311 -11.64 20.80 32.43
N LEU A 312 -12.79 20.13 32.57
CA LEU A 312 -13.70 20.29 33.72
C LEU A 312 -13.04 20.09 35.10
N PRO A 313 -12.20 19.05 35.33
CA PRO A 313 -11.52 18.87 36.61
C PRO A 313 -10.56 20.01 36.94
N GLN A 314 -9.90 20.58 35.94
CA GLN A 314 -8.87 21.61 36.13
C GLN A 314 -9.46 22.95 36.57
N THR A 315 -10.72 23.19 36.23
CA THR A 315 -11.47 24.37 36.67
C THR A 315 -12.06 24.23 38.08
N LEU A 316 -12.18 23.01 38.61
CA LEU A 316 -12.72 22.74 39.95
C LEU A 316 -11.64 22.76 41.04
N ASP A 317 -10.36 22.61 40.66
CA ASP A 317 -9.22 22.69 41.58
C ASP A 317 -8.72 24.14 41.85
N LYS A 318 -9.43 25.16 41.33
CA LYS A 318 -9.18 26.59 41.62
C LYS A 318 -10.27 27.18 42.49
#